data_AF-A0A4Q6ADH5-F1
#
_entry.id   AF-A0A4Q6ADH5-F1
#
_cell.length_a   1.000
_cell.length_b   1.000
_cell.length_c   1.000
_cell.angle_alpha   90.00
_cell.angle_beta   90.00
_cell.angle_gamma   90.00
#
_symmetry.space_group_name_H-M   'P 1'
#
loop_
_entity.id
_entity.type
_entity.pdbx_description
1 polymer ?
#
loop_
_entity_poly.entity_id
_entity_poly.type
_entity_poly.pdbx_seq_one_letter_code
_entity_poly.pdbx_strand_id
1 'polypeptide(L)' 'MNLFNKDKKSALEAKEMAQFVAFGPVIFQVARIMRDAGILTVIEDAGKQGLTHQEILAAVNLPDYGLRVLLE' A
#
# COMPACT_ATOMS: atom_id res chain seq x y z
N MET A 1 3.05 -24.03 30.67
CA MET A 1 3.21 -23.19 29.45
C MET A 1 1.87 -22.52 29.15
N ASN A 2 1.72 -21.22 29.42
CA ASN A 2 0.46 -20.48 29.19
C ASN A 2 0.65 -19.24 28.29
N LEU A 3 1.76 -19.16 27.55
CA LEU A 3 2.18 -17.93 26.88
C LEU A 3 1.36 -17.60 25.60
N PHE A 4 0.62 -18.56 25.04
CA PHE A 4 -0.17 -18.39 23.81
C PHE A 4 -1.64 -18.82 23.94
N ASN A 5 -2.13 -19.05 25.16
CA ASN A 5 -3.49 -19.56 25.41
C ASN A 5 -4.58 -18.48 25.38
N LYS A 6 -4.23 -17.22 25.09
CA LYS A 6 -5.19 -16.13 24.91
C LYS A 6 -5.04 -15.55 23.52
N ASP A 7 -5.95 -15.94 22.64
CA ASP A 7 -6.17 -15.18 21.42
C ASP A 7 -6.78 -13.83 21.80
N LYS A 8 -6.18 -12.75 21.29
CA LYS A 8 -6.64 -11.37 21.51
C LYS A 8 -7.53 -10.89 20.36
N LYS A 9 -7.72 -11.72 19.34
CA LYS A 9 -8.54 -11.42 18.16
C LYS A 9 -9.83 -12.22 18.22
N SER A 10 -10.93 -11.58 17.88
CA SER A 10 -12.14 -12.28 17.48
C SER A 10 -11.87 -13.11 16.22
N ALA A 11 -12.73 -14.09 15.97
CA ALA A 11 -12.65 -14.91 14.77
C ALA A 11 -12.68 -14.06 13.47
N LEU A 12 -13.42 -12.95 13.48
CA LEU A 12 -13.49 -12.03 12.34
C LEU A 12 -12.15 -11.32 12.12
N GLU A 13 -11.57 -10.72 13.16
CA GLU A 13 -10.27 -10.03 13.08
C GLU A 13 -9.14 -10.99 12.69
N ALA A 14 -9.19 -12.23 13.16
CA ALA A 14 -8.22 -13.26 12.78
C ALA A 14 -8.32 -13.59 11.29
N LYS A 15 -9.54 -13.69 10.75
CA LYS A 15 -9.79 -13.93 9.32
C LYS A 15 -9.33 -12.76 8.45
N GLU A 16 -9.62 -11.53 8.86
CA GLU A 16 -9.14 -10.32 8.19
C GLU A 16 -7.60 -10.26 8.17
N MET A 17 -6.97 -10.59 9.30
CA MET A 17 -5.51 -10.63 9.37
C MET A 17 -4.92 -11.72 8.48
N ALA A 18 -5.53 -12.91 8.44
CA ALA A 18 -5.12 -13.97 7.54
C ALA A 18 -5.20 -13.54 6.07
N GLN A 19 -6.25 -12.79 5.70
CA GLN A 19 -6.38 -12.23 4.35
C GLN A 19 -5.26 -11.24 4.03
N PHE A 20 -4.93 -10.34 4.95
CA PHE A 20 -3.81 -9.41 4.78
C PHE A 20 -2.48 -10.13 4.59
N VAL A 21 -2.21 -11.17 5.39
CA VAL A 21 -1.00 -12.00 5.25
C VAL A 21 -0.97 -12.69 3.88
N ALA A 22 -2.11 -13.21 3.42
CA ALA A 22 -2.21 -13.84 2.10
C ALA A 22 -1.94 -12.87 0.94
N PHE A 23 -2.28 -11.58 1.09
CA PHE A 23 -1.98 -10.52 0.13
C PHE A 23 -0.55 -9.94 0.23
N GLY A 24 0.26 -10.41 1.18
CA GLY A 24 1.64 -9.94 1.39
C GLY A 24 2.48 -9.81 0.10
N PRO A 25 2.47 -10.79 -0.82
CA PRO A 25 3.20 -10.68 -2.09
C PRO A 25 2.76 -9.51 -2.97
N VAL A 26 1.45 -9.22 -3.02
CA VAL A 26 0.89 -8.12 -3.82
C VAL A 26 1.27 -6.78 -3.20
N ILE A 27 1.06 -6.63 -1.88
CA ILE A 27 1.40 -5.42 -1.13
C ILE A 27 2.89 -5.08 -1.29
N PHE A 28 3.76 -6.09 -1.19
CA PHE A 28 5.20 -5.90 -1.37
C PHE A 28 5.55 -5.39 -2.77
N GLN A 29 4.95 -5.97 -3.82
CA GLN A 29 5.23 -5.54 -5.19
C GLN A 29 4.69 -4.14 -5.48
N VAL A 30 3.50 -3.79 -4.99
CA VAL A 30 2.94 -2.44 -5.12
C VAL A 30 3.87 -1.42 -4.46
N ALA A 31 4.25 -1.63 -3.20
CA ALA A 31 5.16 -0.73 -2.50
C ALA A 31 6.52 -0.60 -3.20
N ARG A 32 7.07 -1.71 -3.70
CA ARG A 32 8.33 -1.71 -4.46
C ARG A 32 8.22 -0.90 -5.75
N ILE A 33 7.15 -1.10 -6.53
CA ILE A 33 6.93 -0.36 -7.79
C ILE A 33 6.73 1.13 -7.49
N MET A 34 5.93 1.49 -6.50
CA MET A 34 5.71 2.89 -6.13
C MET A 34 7.00 3.60 -5.70
N ARG A 35 7.89 2.89 -4.99
CA ARG A 35 9.22 3.39 -4.66
C ARG A 35 10.09 3.55 -5.91
N ASP A 36 10.23 2.50 -6.69
CA ASP A 36 11.14 2.45 -7.84
C ASP A 36 10.69 3.40 -8.98
N ALA A 37 9.40 3.64 -9.11
CA ALA A 37 8.81 4.60 -10.06
C ALA A 37 8.79 6.05 -9.56
N GLY A 38 9.25 6.31 -8.32
CA GLY A 38 9.32 7.66 -7.74
C GLY A 38 8.00 8.23 -7.21
N ILE A 39 6.91 7.46 -7.21
CA ILE A 39 5.59 7.91 -6.72
C ILE A 39 5.68 8.33 -5.24
N LEU A 40 6.35 7.53 -4.41
CA LEU A 40 6.47 7.82 -2.97
C LEU A 40 7.27 9.10 -2.72
N THR A 41 8.34 9.35 -3.49
CA THR A 41 9.13 10.58 -3.40
C THR A 41 8.30 11.80 -3.79
N VAL A 42 7.55 11.72 -4.88
CA VAL A 42 6.67 12.80 -5.35
C VAL A 42 5.61 13.16 -4.28
N ILE A 43 5.04 12.16 -3.60
CA ILE A 43 4.09 12.37 -2.50
C ILE A 43 4.79 12.97 -1.28
N GLU A 44 5.99 12.51 -0.93
CA GLU A 44 6.78 13.02 0.18
C GLU A 44 7.12 14.50 -0.01
N ASP A 45 7.56 14.89 -1.21
CA ASP A 45 7.94 16.26 -1.57
C ASP A 45 6.76 17.24 -1.50
N ALA A 46 5.54 16.78 -1.81
CA ALA A 46 4.33 17.59 -1.67
C ALA A 46 3.88 17.80 -0.21
N GLY A 47 4.33 16.94 0.70
CA GLY A 47 4.05 17.03 2.12
C GLY A 47 2.54 17.16 2.42
N LYS A 48 2.19 18.11 3.28
CA LYS A 48 0.79 18.31 3.73
C LYS A 48 -0.14 18.89 2.67
N GLN A 49 0.41 19.48 1.61
CA GLN A 49 -0.42 20.02 0.51
C GLN A 49 -1.07 18.87 -0.28
N GLY A 50 -0.39 17.71 -0.33
CA GLY A 50 -0.81 16.56 -1.12
C GLY A 50 -0.73 16.85 -2.62
N LEU A 51 -1.19 15.88 -3.41
CA LEU A 51 -1.24 15.95 -4.86
C LEU A 51 -2.52 15.30 -5.36
N THR A 52 -3.02 15.82 -6.47
CA THR A 52 -4.04 15.17 -7.29
C THR A 52 -3.42 14.05 -8.12
N HIS A 53 -4.26 13.11 -8.55
CA HIS A 53 -3.85 12.03 -9.45
C HIS A 53 -3.19 12.57 -10.74
N GLN A 54 -3.70 13.67 -11.30
CA GLN A 54 -3.14 14.28 -12.52
C GLN A 54 -1.74 14.88 -12.28
N GLU A 55 -1.49 15.47 -11.12
CA GLU A 55 -0.18 16.01 -10.77
C GLU A 55 0.85 14.88 -10.62
N ILE A 56 0.46 13.75 -10.02
CA ILE A 56 1.34 12.57 -9.93
C ILE A 56 1.58 11.98 -11.33
N LEU A 57 0.53 11.84 -12.16
CA LEU A 57 0.63 11.32 -13.53
C LEU A 57 1.58 12.15 -14.40
N ALA A 58 1.61 13.47 -14.21
CA ALA A 58 2.54 14.36 -14.90
C ALA A 58 3.99 14.22 -14.39
N ALA A 59 4.18 13.79 -13.16
CA ALA A 59 5.49 13.68 -12.51
C ALA A 59 6.17 12.32 -12.70
N VAL A 60 5.42 11.25 -12.99
CA VAL A 60 5.96 9.88 -13.15
C VAL A 60 5.74 9.34 -14.56
N ASN A 61 6.66 8.47 -15.01
CA ASN A 61 6.54 7.82 -16.31
C ASN A 61 5.79 6.49 -16.21
N LEU A 62 4.47 6.56 -16.03
CA LEU A 62 3.58 5.39 -15.99
C LEU A 62 2.29 5.64 -16.78
N PRO A 63 1.66 4.59 -17.34
CA PRO A 63 0.31 4.71 -17.88
C PRO A 63 -0.67 5.12 -16.79
N ASP A 64 -1.66 5.96 -17.13
CA ASP A 64 -2.71 6.43 -16.22
C ASP A 64 -3.36 5.27 -15.43
N TYR A 65 -3.75 4.20 -16.14
CA TYR A 65 -4.32 3.01 -15.52
C TYR A 65 -3.37 2.36 -14.49
N GLY A 66 -2.07 2.27 -14.81
CA GLY A 66 -1.07 1.68 -13.92
C GLY A 66 -0.89 2.51 -12.65
N LEU A 67 -0.83 3.83 -12.79
CA LEU A 67 -0.78 4.74 -11.64
C LEU A 67 -2.03 4.58 -10.76
N ARG A 68 -3.21 4.53 -11.39
CA ARG A 68 -4.47 4.38 -10.68
C ARG A 68 -4.53 3.10 -9.85
N VAL A 69 -4.15 1.97 -10.44
CA VAL A 69 -4.10 0.66 -9.74
C VAL A 69 -3.11 0.66 -8.57
N LEU A 70 -2.04 1.45 -8.63
CA LEU A 70 -1.06 1.54 -7.55
C LEU A 70 -1.50 2.45 -6.39
N LEU A 71 -2.40 3.40 -6.63
CA LEU A 71 -2.86 4.39 -5.64
C LEU A 71 -4.19 4.02 -4.97
N GLU A 72 -5.00 3.14 -5.56
CA GLU A 72 -6.25 2.60 -4.99
C GLU A 72 -6.00 1.48 -3.97
#